data_AF-U6MXT0-F1
#
_entry.id   AF-U6MXT0-F1
#
_cell.length_a   1.000
_cell.length_b   1.000
_cell.length_c   1.000
_cell.angle_alpha   90.00
_cell.angle_beta   90.00
_cell.angle_gamma   90.00
#
_symmetry.space_group_name_H-M   'P 1'
#
loop_
_entity.id
_entity.type
_entity.pdbx_description
1 polymer ?
#
loop_
_entity_poly.entity_id
_entity_poly.type
_entity_poly.pdbx_seq_one_letter_code
_entity_poly.pdbx_strand_id
1 'polypeptide(L)'
;MQDLEAPLSLGAPWGPSGAPRGPLAAAASPGAPPSFLAAKQQQQQQQQQEPKQQELALGLCADEQQQQLLQQQQQLLQQQQQEEDLESVEAAEGALQYELEVLPLGFAAAAAAAAAAAAAAGGGPARSWRVSLLRVGSLLLLSLLPLLSCLLFVSVLHSAAAAMLVLHWCCMLGAPAVYIHLASQDPLFYRRLGAPRGPLGGPWKQQSLWALVGFVLGAAAAFGGFQLLLLLLRAAAQQQLLLLLRDRLLQQGLGGPLPLTGALAFYFVFLNPPIEEFFWRVFLLKELTACVYCPPPSPLYVHPGGPPGGTLGGPPGGAAAAAAAAAAAAAAAAAEEGAAGAAAAQPLTGAPRPPQRRCCCSSCSSSSSSSSSSSSSGEALEKRPWGAFVAVTAAYSSYHMVVCEALLGAPWAVPSFFCLFFLGALLLLLRCSSKFGLLTAVGLHAGVDFAVVALFAQALGLF
;
A
#
# COMPACT_ATOMS: atom_id res chain seq x y z
N MET A 1 32.36 -46.81 28.97
CA MET A 1 33.09 -45.57 29.25
C MET A 1 32.11 -44.66 29.99
N GLN A 2 31.83 -44.91 31.27
CA GLN A 2 32.65 -44.57 32.44
C GLN A 2 33.09 -43.10 32.45
N ASP A 3 32.37 -42.35 33.29
CA ASP A 3 32.79 -41.28 34.21
C ASP A 3 33.48 -40.03 33.65
N LEU A 4 32.85 -38.86 33.85
CA LEU A 4 33.26 -37.95 34.93
C LEU A 4 32.35 -36.72 35.04
N GLU A 5 31.88 -36.52 36.27
CA GLU A 5 31.16 -35.37 36.81
C GLU A 5 32.04 -34.13 36.92
N ALA A 6 31.45 -32.93 36.89
CA ALA A 6 31.60 -31.91 37.94
C ALA A 6 30.80 -30.62 37.61
N PRO A 7 29.94 -30.13 38.52
CA PRO A 7 29.36 -28.79 38.45
C PRO A 7 30.19 -27.78 39.27
N LEU A 8 30.46 -26.61 38.70
CA LEU A 8 31.10 -25.50 39.41
C LEU A 8 30.07 -24.71 40.23
N SER A 9 30.31 -24.64 41.53
CA SER A 9 29.56 -23.92 42.54
C SER A 9 30.21 -22.58 42.91
N LEU A 10 29.34 -21.57 43.08
CA LEU A 10 29.32 -20.51 44.11
C LEU A 10 30.61 -19.90 44.68
N GLY A 11 30.69 -18.58 44.56
CA GLY A 11 31.31 -17.63 45.50
C GLY A 11 31.29 -16.22 44.89
N ALA A 12 31.00 -15.10 45.53
CA ALA A 12 30.59 -14.71 46.88
C ALA A 12 30.06 -13.24 46.78
N PRO A 13 29.50 -12.61 47.85
CA PRO A 13 28.76 -11.33 47.81
C PRO A 13 29.66 -10.09 48.08
N TRP A 14 29.09 -8.98 48.62
CA TRP A 14 29.69 -7.69 49.05
C TRP A 14 29.66 -6.56 47.97
N GLY A 15 29.07 -5.37 48.16
CA GLY A 15 28.36 -4.76 49.28
C GLY A 15 27.74 -3.39 48.89
N PRO A 16 27.00 -2.70 49.79
CA PRO A 16 26.48 -1.35 49.56
C PRO A 16 27.14 -0.31 50.48
N SER A 17 27.38 0.92 50.01
CA SER A 17 27.29 2.17 50.81
C SER A 17 27.75 3.39 50.00
N GLY A 18 27.09 4.55 50.17
CA GLY A 18 27.67 5.83 49.78
C GLY A 18 26.67 6.96 49.49
N ALA A 19 26.13 7.60 50.54
CA ALA A 19 25.43 8.89 50.48
C ALA A 19 26.40 10.08 50.56
N PRO A 20 26.00 11.28 50.10
CA PRO A 20 26.30 12.49 50.89
C PRO A 20 25.16 13.52 50.96
N ARG A 21 25.13 14.25 52.08
CA ARG A 21 24.24 15.37 52.46
C ARG A 21 25.00 16.72 52.50
N GLY A 22 24.30 17.82 52.19
CA GLY A 22 24.44 19.19 52.77
C GLY A 22 25.53 20.13 52.22
N PRO A 23 25.47 21.48 52.44
CA PRO A 23 24.83 22.19 53.57
C PRO A 23 24.04 23.51 53.26
N LEU A 24 23.62 24.18 54.36
CA LEU A 24 22.68 25.31 54.58
C LEU A 24 23.30 26.74 54.63
N ALA A 25 22.43 27.72 54.34
CA ALA A 25 22.17 29.04 55.01
C ALA A 25 23.19 30.20 55.08
N ALA A 26 22.69 31.43 54.86
CA ALA A 26 23.13 32.68 55.52
C ALA A 26 22.04 33.79 55.45
N ALA A 27 21.97 34.64 56.47
CA ALA A 27 20.90 35.61 56.76
C ALA A 27 21.39 37.08 56.87
N ALA A 28 20.44 38.01 56.66
CA ALA A 28 20.20 39.33 57.29
C ALA A 28 21.21 40.52 57.22
N SER A 29 20.68 41.72 56.94
CA SER A 29 21.00 42.98 57.66
C SER A 29 19.99 44.12 57.32
N PRO A 30 19.53 44.96 58.28
CA PRO A 30 18.67 46.13 58.03
C PRO A 30 19.41 47.48 58.13
N GLY A 31 19.04 48.45 57.27
CA GLY A 31 19.62 49.80 57.20
C GLY A 31 18.61 50.93 57.47
N ALA A 32 19.12 52.02 58.04
CA ALA A 32 18.49 53.15 58.74
C ALA A 32 17.52 54.05 57.93
N PRO A 33 16.67 54.88 58.60
CA PRO A 33 15.70 55.76 57.94
C PRO A 33 16.33 57.07 57.40
N PRO A 34 15.88 57.58 56.23
CA PRO A 34 16.39 58.82 55.65
C PRO A 34 15.72 60.08 56.21
N SER A 35 16.51 61.16 56.24
CA SER A 35 16.23 62.48 56.76
C SER A 35 15.11 63.24 56.02
N PHE A 36 14.34 64.02 56.80
CA PHE A 36 13.15 64.81 56.44
C PHE A 36 13.31 65.79 55.26
N LEU A 37 14.54 66.10 54.82
CA LEU A 37 14.79 66.97 53.65
C LEU A 37 14.64 66.25 52.30
N ALA A 38 14.74 64.91 52.25
CA ALA A 38 14.52 64.13 51.02
C ALA A 38 13.04 64.03 50.66
N ALA A 39 12.14 64.04 51.65
CA ALA A 39 10.69 63.91 51.44
C ALA A 39 10.10 65.13 50.71
N LYS A 40 10.65 66.33 50.91
CA LYS A 40 10.10 67.56 50.31
C LYS A 40 10.50 67.74 48.84
N GLN A 41 11.65 67.17 48.43
CA GLN A 41 12.10 67.20 47.03
C GLN A 41 11.43 66.11 46.18
N GLN A 42 11.06 64.98 46.80
CA GLN A 42 10.31 63.89 46.15
C GLN A 42 8.85 64.28 45.86
N GLN A 43 8.24 65.12 46.71
CA GLN A 43 6.85 65.56 46.52
C GLN A 43 6.67 66.53 45.33
N GLN A 44 7.68 67.32 44.99
CA GLN A 44 7.62 68.20 43.80
C GLN A 44 7.86 67.46 42.48
N GLN A 45 8.57 66.31 42.49
CA GLN A 45 8.72 65.48 41.28
C GLN A 45 7.49 64.62 40.99
N GLN A 46 6.72 64.22 42.00
CA GLN A 46 5.49 63.44 41.79
C GLN A 46 4.39 64.22 41.08
N GLN A 47 4.25 65.53 41.32
CA GLN A 47 3.18 66.34 40.71
C GLN A 47 3.40 66.65 39.21
N GLN A 48 4.59 66.39 38.65
CA GLN A 48 4.83 66.51 37.20
C GLN A 48 4.76 65.17 36.44
N GLN A 49 4.62 64.03 37.14
CA GLN A 49 4.57 62.70 36.51
C GLN A 49 3.14 62.14 36.32
N GLU A 50 2.13 62.66 37.02
CA GLU A 50 0.74 62.19 36.90
C GLU A 50 0.16 62.22 35.48
N PRO A 51 0.31 63.28 34.66
CA PRO A 51 -0.33 63.28 33.33
C PRO A 51 0.34 62.31 32.34
N LYS A 52 1.60 61.92 32.55
CA LYS A 52 2.30 60.92 31.70
C LYS A 52 2.02 59.47 32.09
N GLN A 53 1.69 59.20 33.36
CA GLN A 53 1.31 57.85 33.77
C GLN A 53 -0.11 57.48 33.34
N GLN A 54 -1.01 58.46 33.22
CA GLN A 54 -2.39 58.21 32.80
C GLN A 54 -2.52 57.86 31.31
N GLU A 55 -1.66 58.43 30.45
CA GLU A 55 -1.59 58.10 29.02
C GLU A 55 -0.94 56.72 28.79
N LEU A 56 0.05 56.33 29.61
CA LEU A 56 0.66 55.00 29.58
C LEU A 56 -0.30 53.90 30.07
N ALA A 57 -1.15 54.20 31.05
CA ALA A 57 -2.15 53.25 31.58
C ALA A 57 -3.28 52.97 30.58
N LEU A 58 -3.66 53.95 29.74
CA LEU A 58 -4.65 53.75 28.68
C LEU A 58 -4.10 52.97 27.48
N GLY A 59 -2.81 53.12 27.15
CA GLY A 59 -2.14 52.33 26.11
C GLY A 59 -1.94 50.87 26.50
N LEU A 60 -1.53 50.60 27.74
CA LEU A 60 -1.33 49.24 28.26
C LEU A 60 -2.63 48.42 28.30
N CYS A 61 -3.76 49.07 28.57
CA CYS A 61 -5.07 48.39 28.62
C CYS A 61 -5.52 47.88 27.23
N ALA A 62 -5.20 48.60 26.16
CA ALA A 62 -5.52 48.17 24.79
C ALA A 62 -4.67 46.97 24.34
N ASP A 63 -3.38 46.96 24.68
CA ASP A 63 -2.47 45.87 24.33
C ASP A 63 -2.79 44.59 25.11
N GLU A 64 -3.13 44.69 26.41
CA GLU A 64 -3.56 43.53 27.21
C GLU A 64 -4.88 42.95 26.69
N GLN A 65 -5.83 43.80 26.28
CA GLN A 65 -7.11 43.35 25.73
C GLN A 65 -6.93 42.67 24.37
N GLN A 66 -6.02 43.18 23.52
CA GLN A 66 -5.69 42.55 22.25
C GLN A 66 -4.95 41.21 22.44
N GLN A 67 -4.07 41.12 23.44
CA GLN A 67 -3.38 39.87 23.77
C GLN A 67 -4.34 38.81 24.32
N GLN A 68 -5.30 39.19 25.18
CA GLN A 68 -6.35 38.28 25.64
C GLN A 68 -7.23 37.77 24.49
N LEU A 69 -7.57 38.63 23.52
CA LEU A 69 -8.39 38.23 22.38
C LEU A 69 -7.66 37.26 21.44
N LEU A 70 -6.36 37.46 21.22
CA LEU A 70 -5.51 36.51 20.50
C LEU A 70 -5.41 35.15 21.22
N GLN A 71 -5.29 35.17 22.54
CA GLN A 71 -5.21 33.96 23.35
C GLN A 71 -6.53 33.18 23.32
N GLN A 72 -7.67 33.88 23.38
CA GLN A 72 -8.99 33.28 23.24
C GLN A 72 -9.20 32.69 21.84
N GLN A 73 -8.75 33.36 20.78
CA GLN A 73 -8.84 32.85 19.41
C GLN A 73 -8.00 31.58 19.22
N GLN A 74 -6.79 31.51 19.81
CA GLN A 74 -5.98 30.29 19.79
C GLN A 74 -6.65 29.12 20.54
N GLN A 75 -7.31 29.39 21.67
CA GLN A 75 -8.04 28.34 22.41
C GLN A 75 -9.22 27.79 21.61
N LEU A 76 -9.97 28.65 20.92
CA LEU A 76 -11.07 28.21 20.05
C LEU A 76 -10.59 27.36 18.88
N LEU A 77 -9.47 27.72 18.25
CA LEU A 77 -8.86 26.91 17.19
C LEU A 77 -8.40 25.54 17.69
N GLN A 78 -7.84 25.46 18.90
CA GLN A 78 -7.47 24.18 19.50
C GLN A 78 -8.68 23.31 19.84
N GLN A 79 -9.78 23.89 20.31
CA GLN A 79 -11.02 23.15 20.55
C GLN A 79 -11.62 22.60 19.26
N GLN A 80 -11.70 23.42 18.20
CA GLN A 80 -12.21 22.96 16.91
C GLN A 80 -11.37 21.80 16.34
N GLN A 81 -10.05 21.88 16.49
CA GLN A 81 -9.16 20.83 16.03
C GLN A 81 -9.30 19.53 16.87
N GLN A 82 -9.57 19.63 18.16
CA GLN A 82 -9.88 18.47 19.00
C GLN A 82 -11.23 17.83 18.67
N GLU A 83 -12.26 18.63 18.35
CA GLU A 83 -13.57 18.13 17.93
C GLU A 83 -13.48 17.40 16.58
N GLU A 84 -12.76 17.96 15.60
CA GLU A 84 -12.51 17.29 14.31
C GLU A 84 -11.75 15.96 14.47
N ASP A 85 -10.77 15.91 15.38
CA ASP A 85 -10.03 14.68 15.67
C ASP A 85 -10.92 13.61 16.34
N LEU A 86 -11.80 13.99 17.26
CA LEU A 86 -12.75 13.09 17.95
C LEU A 86 -13.79 12.51 16.99
N GLU A 87 -14.40 13.34 16.13
CA GLU A 87 -15.34 12.86 15.11
C GLU A 87 -14.67 11.89 14.11
N SER A 88 -13.39 12.12 13.80
CA SER A 88 -12.64 11.22 12.92
C SER A 88 -12.37 9.84 13.54
N VAL A 89 -12.28 9.76 14.87
CA VAL A 89 -12.03 8.51 15.61
C VAL A 89 -13.34 7.73 15.80
N GLU A 90 -14.43 8.39 16.18
CA GLU A 90 -15.74 7.72 16.33
C GLU A 90 -16.25 7.16 14.99
N ALA A 91 -16.04 7.89 13.88
CA ALA A 91 -16.37 7.38 12.55
C ALA A 91 -15.51 6.16 12.14
N ALA A 92 -14.26 6.09 12.61
CA ALA A 92 -13.38 4.96 12.34
C ALA A 92 -13.72 3.72 13.18
N GLU A 93 -14.13 3.89 14.44
CA GLU A 93 -14.53 2.78 15.33
C GLU A 93 -15.90 2.19 14.93
N GLY A 94 -16.87 3.03 14.58
CA GLY A 94 -18.20 2.57 14.12
C GLY A 94 -18.15 1.72 12.84
N ALA A 95 -17.22 2.04 11.93
CA ALA A 95 -17.00 1.26 10.71
C ALA A 95 -16.38 -0.13 10.97
N LEU A 96 -15.61 -0.28 12.05
CA LEU A 96 -14.87 -1.51 12.37
C LEU A 96 -15.75 -2.56 13.07
N GLN A 97 -16.75 -2.11 13.85
CA GLN A 97 -17.64 -3.00 14.61
C GLN A 97 -18.72 -3.67 13.73
N TYR A 98 -19.17 -3.00 12.65
CA TYR A 98 -20.20 -3.56 11.76
C TYR A 98 -19.63 -4.58 10.75
N GLU A 99 -18.31 -4.58 10.51
CA GLU A 99 -17.66 -5.45 9.51
C GLU A 99 -17.28 -6.85 10.05
N LEU A 100 -17.31 -7.08 11.36
CA LEU A 100 -16.91 -8.37 11.95
C LEU A 100 -18.02 -9.44 11.94
N GLU A 101 -19.29 -9.07 11.75
CA GLU A 101 -20.43 -10.01 11.83
C GLU A 101 -20.83 -10.69 10.49
N VAL A 102 -20.25 -10.30 9.34
CA VAL A 102 -20.70 -10.79 8.01
C VAL A 102 -19.66 -11.67 7.29
N LEU A 103 -18.90 -12.47 8.05
CA LEU A 103 -17.95 -13.43 7.48
C LEU A 103 -18.42 -14.87 7.71
N PRO A 104 -19.08 -15.49 6.71
CA PRO A 104 -18.59 -16.80 6.30
C PRO A 104 -18.63 -17.07 4.78
N LEU A 105 -17.61 -17.83 4.34
CA LEU A 105 -17.59 -18.75 3.18
C LEU A 105 -17.92 -18.14 1.80
N GLY A 106 -16.89 -17.72 1.05
CA GLY A 106 -17.15 -17.14 -0.27
C GLY A 106 -16.08 -17.18 -1.34
N PHE A 107 -15.15 -18.14 -1.39
CA PHE A 107 -14.25 -18.20 -2.56
C PHE A 107 -14.96 -18.77 -3.80
N ALA A 108 -15.61 -19.94 -3.65
CA ALA A 108 -16.42 -20.52 -4.72
C ALA A 108 -17.70 -19.70 -4.97
N ALA A 109 -18.30 -19.13 -3.91
CA ALA A 109 -19.52 -18.35 -4.03
C ALA A 109 -19.26 -16.96 -4.65
N ALA A 110 -18.14 -16.28 -4.40
CA ALA A 110 -17.84 -15.01 -5.06
C ALA A 110 -17.50 -15.19 -6.54
N ALA A 111 -16.75 -16.23 -6.90
CA ALA A 111 -16.48 -16.56 -8.30
C ALA A 111 -17.78 -16.96 -9.04
N ALA A 112 -18.64 -17.77 -8.41
CA ALA A 112 -19.94 -18.13 -8.95
C ALA A 112 -20.90 -16.94 -9.02
N ALA A 113 -20.90 -16.04 -8.04
CA ALA A 113 -21.74 -14.85 -8.01
C ALA A 113 -21.30 -13.83 -9.07
N ALA A 114 -20.00 -13.65 -9.29
CA ALA A 114 -19.48 -12.81 -10.38
C ALA A 114 -19.86 -13.39 -11.75
N ALA A 115 -19.76 -14.71 -11.92
CA ALA A 115 -20.20 -15.39 -13.15
C ALA A 115 -21.72 -15.29 -13.36
N ALA A 116 -22.52 -15.43 -12.29
CA ALA A 116 -23.97 -15.32 -12.33
C ALA A 116 -24.46 -13.88 -12.59
N ALA A 117 -23.81 -12.89 -12.00
CA ALA A 117 -24.11 -11.47 -12.25
C ALA A 117 -23.78 -11.07 -13.70
N ALA A 118 -22.68 -11.59 -14.26
CA ALA A 118 -22.33 -11.40 -15.66
C ALA A 118 -23.32 -12.10 -16.61
N ALA A 119 -23.87 -13.26 -16.22
CA ALA A 119 -24.88 -13.97 -16.98
C ALA A 119 -26.28 -13.30 -16.91
N ALA A 120 -26.61 -12.67 -15.79
CA ALA A 120 -27.92 -12.04 -15.54
C ALA A 120 -28.08 -10.66 -16.23
N ALA A 121 -26.99 -9.97 -16.59
CA ALA A 121 -27.01 -8.67 -17.28
C ALA A 121 -27.41 -8.76 -18.78
N GLY A 122 -28.23 -9.74 -19.15
CA GLY A 122 -28.66 -10.04 -20.51
C GLY A 122 -29.29 -8.84 -21.22
N GLY A 123 -28.56 -8.23 -22.14
CA GLY A 123 -29.06 -7.09 -22.91
C GLY A 123 -28.13 -6.53 -24.00
N GLY A 124 -27.26 -7.36 -24.61
CA GLY A 124 -26.54 -7.09 -25.87
C GLY A 124 -25.05 -6.71 -25.78
N PRO A 125 -24.27 -6.85 -26.89
CA PRO A 125 -24.15 -7.99 -27.79
C PRO A 125 -23.18 -9.04 -27.20
N ALA A 126 -23.31 -10.31 -27.58
CA ALA A 126 -22.53 -11.46 -27.08
C ALA A 126 -20.98 -11.39 -27.16
N ARG A 127 -20.40 -10.27 -27.59
CA ARG A 127 -18.96 -10.01 -27.65
C ARG A 127 -18.39 -9.45 -26.34
N SER A 128 -19.19 -8.75 -25.51
CA SER A 128 -18.69 -8.09 -24.29
C SER A 128 -18.33 -9.09 -23.18
N TRP A 129 -19.20 -10.09 -22.93
CA TRP A 129 -18.97 -11.06 -21.86
C TRP A 129 -17.77 -11.97 -22.11
N ARG A 130 -17.50 -12.34 -23.37
CA ARG A 130 -16.34 -13.16 -23.73
C ARG A 130 -15.02 -12.45 -23.41
N VAL A 131 -14.93 -11.16 -23.71
CA VAL A 131 -13.75 -10.35 -23.40
C VAL A 131 -13.57 -10.23 -21.89
N SER A 132 -14.66 -9.99 -21.14
CA SER A 132 -14.61 -9.96 -19.67
C SER A 132 -14.18 -11.30 -19.07
N LEU A 133 -14.73 -12.43 -19.56
CA LEU A 133 -14.33 -13.76 -19.09
C LEU A 133 -12.87 -14.09 -19.42
N LEU A 134 -12.40 -13.79 -20.63
CA LEU A 134 -10.99 -13.98 -20.99
C LEU A 134 -10.08 -13.14 -20.10
N ARG A 135 -10.49 -11.90 -19.77
CA ARG A 135 -9.73 -11.03 -18.89
C ARG A 135 -9.69 -11.56 -17.46
N VAL A 136 -10.85 -11.90 -16.88
CA VAL A 136 -10.94 -12.49 -15.53
C VAL A 136 -10.17 -13.81 -15.48
N GLY A 137 -10.32 -14.68 -16.48
CA GLY A 137 -9.57 -15.92 -16.59
C GLY A 137 -8.06 -15.71 -16.65
N SER A 138 -7.60 -14.70 -17.39
CA SER A 138 -6.18 -14.33 -17.44
C SER A 138 -5.67 -13.80 -16.09
N LEU A 139 -6.46 -12.99 -15.39
CA LEU A 139 -6.10 -12.49 -14.05
C LEU A 139 -6.07 -13.61 -13.00
N LEU A 140 -7.02 -14.56 -13.07
CA LEU A 140 -7.00 -15.76 -12.23
C LEU A 140 -5.75 -16.59 -12.49
N LEU A 141 -5.41 -16.83 -13.76
CA LEU A 141 -4.18 -17.54 -14.13
C LEU A 141 -2.93 -16.81 -13.62
N LEU A 142 -2.86 -15.49 -13.78
CA LEU A 142 -1.75 -14.68 -13.26
C LEU A 142 -1.66 -14.77 -11.73
N SER A 143 -2.80 -14.75 -11.02
CA SER A 143 -2.83 -14.87 -9.55
C SER A 143 -2.39 -16.25 -9.05
N LEU A 144 -2.62 -17.31 -9.84
CA LEU A 144 -2.21 -18.69 -9.52
C LEU A 144 -0.78 -19.01 -9.96
N LEU A 145 -0.18 -18.19 -10.84
CA LEU A 145 1.14 -18.45 -11.38
C LEU A 145 2.24 -18.53 -10.30
N PRO A 146 2.27 -17.67 -9.24
CA PRO A 146 3.17 -17.83 -8.11
C PRO A 146 3.01 -19.18 -7.39
N LEU A 147 1.78 -19.62 -7.14
CA LEU A 147 1.49 -20.91 -6.52
C LEU A 147 2.02 -22.07 -7.37
N LEU A 148 1.74 -22.07 -8.67
CA LEU A 148 2.23 -23.09 -9.60
C LEU A 148 3.77 -23.09 -9.68
N SER A 149 4.39 -21.90 -9.66
CA SER A 149 5.84 -21.77 -9.60
C SER A 149 6.41 -22.37 -8.31
N CYS A 150 5.81 -22.09 -7.16
CA CYS A 150 6.22 -22.69 -5.88
C CYS A 150 6.08 -24.21 -5.88
N LEU A 151 4.95 -24.75 -6.35
CA LEU A 151 4.76 -26.21 -6.44
C LEU A 151 5.82 -26.85 -7.33
N LEU A 152 6.16 -26.25 -8.46
CA LEU A 152 7.20 -26.77 -9.34
C LEU A 152 8.59 -26.66 -8.72
N PHE A 153 9.01 -25.46 -8.30
CA PHE A 153 10.40 -25.24 -7.90
C PHE A 153 10.71 -25.70 -6.47
N VAL A 154 9.75 -25.57 -5.55
CA VAL A 154 9.95 -25.94 -4.14
C VAL A 154 9.63 -27.43 -3.93
N SER A 155 8.50 -27.92 -4.44
CA SER A 155 8.07 -29.30 -4.19
C SER A 155 8.70 -30.31 -5.15
N VAL A 156 8.94 -29.96 -6.42
CA VAL A 156 9.53 -30.89 -7.40
C VAL A 156 11.05 -30.68 -7.50
N LEU A 157 11.51 -29.45 -7.72
CA LEU A 157 12.93 -29.17 -7.97
C LEU A 157 13.75 -28.91 -6.70
N HIS A 158 13.10 -28.79 -5.53
CA HIS A 158 13.75 -28.56 -4.23
C HIS A 158 14.73 -27.38 -4.23
N SER A 159 14.38 -26.30 -4.96
CA SER A 159 15.22 -25.13 -5.10
C SER A 159 14.44 -23.86 -4.77
N ALA A 160 14.45 -23.48 -3.50
CA ALA A 160 13.79 -22.26 -3.04
C ALA A 160 14.40 -21.00 -3.69
N ALA A 161 15.71 -20.97 -3.90
CA ALA A 161 16.38 -19.85 -4.57
C ALA A 161 15.90 -19.66 -6.03
N ALA A 162 15.80 -20.75 -6.79
CA ALA A 162 15.26 -20.70 -8.15
C ALA A 162 13.76 -20.32 -8.14
N ALA A 163 13.00 -20.87 -7.19
CA ALA A 163 11.59 -20.51 -6.99
C ALA A 163 11.44 -19.00 -6.80
N MET A 164 12.23 -18.40 -5.89
CA MET A 164 12.20 -16.95 -5.65
C MET A 164 12.51 -16.15 -6.92
N LEU A 165 13.57 -16.49 -7.65
CA LEU A 165 13.92 -15.72 -8.86
C LEU A 165 12.85 -15.82 -9.94
N VAL A 166 12.38 -17.03 -10.25
CA VAL A 166 11.36 -17.23 -11.31
C VAL A 166 10.03 -16.61 -10.90
N LEU A 167 9.61 -16.81 -9.65
CA LEU A 167 8.35 -16.27 -9.14
C LEU A 167 8.32 -14.74 -9.20
N HIS A 168 9.34 -14.05 -8.71
CA HIS A 168 9.32 -12.60 -8.69
C HIS A 168 9.55 -11.97 -10.08
N TRP A 169 10.57 -12.43 -10.80
CA TRP A 169 10.94 -11.79 -12.07
C TRP A 169 10.04 -12.20 -13.23
N CYS A 170 9.70 -13.49 -13.35
CA CYS A 170 8.86 -13.96 -14.44
C CYS A 170 7.38 -13.82 -14.08
N CYS A 171 6.95 -14.29 -12.91
CA CYS A 171 5.52 -14.36 -12.57
C CYS A 171 4.96 -13.03 -12.05
N MET A 172 5.68 -12.30 -11.20
CA MET A 172 5.17 -11.08 -10.56
C MET A 172 5.56 -9.77 -11.26
N LEU A 173 6.61 -9.77 -12.09
CA LEU A 173 7.00 -8.61 -12.90
C LEU A 173 6.75 -8.83 -14.39
N GLY A 174 7.31 -9.90 -14.96
CA GLY A 174 7.25 -10.18 -16.39
C GLY A 174 5.82 -10.37 -16.91
N ALA A 175 5.08 -11.31 -16.34
CA ALA A 175 3.73 -11.63 -16.80
C ALA A 175 2.74 -10.45 -16.62
N PRO A 176 2.74 -9.70 -15.50
CA PRO A 176 1.98 -8.47 -15.36
C PRO A 176 2.39 -7.39 -16.36
N ALA A 177 3.69 -7.21 -16.65
CA ALA A 177 4.13 -6.22 -17.64
C ALA A 177 3.57 -6.55 -19.04
N VAL A 178 3.60 -7.82 -19.44
CA VAL A 178 2.99 -8.30 -20.68
C VAL A 178 1.48 -8.07 -20.67
N TYR A 179 0.79 -8.41 -19.58
CA TYR A 179 -0.65 -8.17 -19.45
C TYR A 179 -0.99 -6.68 -19.52
N ILE A 180 -0.25 -5.81 -18.81
CA ILE A 180 -0.48 -4.36 -18.82
C ILE A 180 -0.35 -3.81 -20.24
N HIS A 181 0.62 -4.30 -21.00
CA HIS A 181 0.84 -3.85 -22.37
C HIS A 181 -0.26 -4.32 -23.35
N LEU A 182 -0.73 -5.56 -23.20
CA LEU A 182 -1.64 -6.19 -24.17
C LEU A 182 -3.13 -6.09 -23.81
N ALA A 183 -3.46 -6.05 -22.53
CA ALA A 183 -4.82 -6.30 -22.04
C ALA A 183 -5.36 -5.29 -21.00
N SER A 184 -4.53 -4.48 -20.35
CA SER A 184 -5.02 -3.49 -19.36
C SER A 184 -5.81 -2.36 -20.03
N GLN A 185 -6.84 -1.86 -19.34
CA GLN A 185 -7.65 -0.73 -19.80
C GLN A 185 -6.94 0.63 -19.62
N ASP A 186 -6.02 0.74 -18.66
CA ASP A 186 -5.31 1.98 -18.36
C ASP A 186 -3.81 1.71 -18.11
N PRO A 187 -3.00 1.52 -19.17
CA PRO A 187 -1.55 1.37 -19.04
C PRO A 187 -0.88 2.66 -18.54
N LEU A 188 -1.49 3.83 -18.76
CA LEU A 188 -0.93 5.12 -18.32
C LEU A 188 -0.95 5.26 -16.79
N PHE A 189 -1.93 4.65 -16.11
CA PHE A 189 -1.91 4.53 -14.65
C PHE A 189 -0.59 3.95 -14.13
N TYR A 190 -0.09 2.88 -14.76
CA TYR A 190 1.13 2.22 -14.29
C TYR A 190 2.38 3.07 -14.53
N ARG A 191 2.38 3.88 -15.60
CA ARG A 191 3.43 4.86 -15.83
C ARG A 191 3.41 6.00 -14.80
N ARG A 192 2.22 6.38 -14.30
CA ARG A 192 2.05 7.42 -13.27
C ARG A 192 2.45 6.95 -11.87
N LEU A 193 2.46 5.64 -11.58
CA LEU A 193 2.90 5.11 -10.28
C LEU A 193 4.32 5.55 -9.91
N GLY A 194 5.21 5.66 -10.90
CA GLY A 194 6.60 6.12 -10.70
C GLY A 194 6.75 7.64 -10.54
N ALA A 195 5.65 8.41 -10.60
CA ALA A 195 5.73 9.85 -10.46
C ALA A 195 6.00 10.27 -9.00
N PRO A 196 6.71 11.39 -8.76
CA PRO A 196 7.06 11.88 -7.42
C PRO A 196 5.88 12.23 -6.50
N ARG A 197 4.64 12.17 -7.00
CA ARG A 197 3.41 12.42 -6.21
C ARG A 197 2.69 11.14 -5.78
N GLY A 198 3.21 9.96 -6.15
CA GLY A 198 2.60 8.67 -5.86
C GLY A 198 1.22 8.50 -6.53
N PRO A 199 0.67 7.28 -6.54
CA PRO A 199 -0.64 6.99 -7.16
C PRO A 199 -1.83 7.61 -6.43
N LEU A 200 -1.67 7.94 -5.14
CA LEU A 200 -2.74 8.48 -4.28
C LEU A 200 -2.50 9.96 -3.90
N GLY A 201 -1.57 10.64 -4.56
CA GLY A 201 -1.33 12.08 -4.39
C GLY A 201 -0.62 12.50 -3.11
N GLY A 202 -0.33 11.57 -2.18
CA GLY A 202 0.43 11.85 -0.96
C GLY A 202 1.93 12.04 -1.22
N PRO A 203 2.60 12.98 -0.54
CA PRO A 203 4.04 13.16 -0.69
C PRO A 203 4.78 11.93 -0.12
N TRP A 204 5.60 11.26 -0.94
CA TRP A 204 6.45 10.13 -0.51
C TRP A 204 7.25 10.42 0.76
N LYS A 205 7.61 11.70 0.99
CA LYS A 205 8.31 12.16 2.21
C LYS A 205 7.55 11.88 3.51
N GLN A 206 6.23 11.98 3.51
CA GLN A 206 5.44 11.64 4.71
C GLN A 206 5.34 10.13 4.88
N GLN A 207 5.16 9.40 3.77
CA GLN A 207 5.08 7.94 3.81
C GLN A 207 6.41 7.28 4.18
N SER A 208 7.56 7.92 3.95
CA SER A 208 8.87 7.33 4.30
C SER A 208 9.08 7.17 5.80
N LEU A 209 8.54 8.10 6.61
CA LEU A 209 8.57 7.95 8.06
C LEU A 209 7.70 6.76 8.50
N TRP A 210 6.50 6.66 7.94
CA TRP A 210 5.60 5.54 8.22
C TRP A 210 6.13 4.19 7.71
N ALA A 211 6.88 4.18 6.61
CA ALA A 211 7.56 2.99 6.12
C ALA A 211 8.65 2.52 7.07
N LEU A 212 9.42 3.44 7.66
CA LEU A 212 10.40 3.10 8.69
C LEU A 212 9.72 2.54 9.95
N VAL A 213 8.65 3.19 10.41
CA VAL A 213 7.85 2.71 11.55
C VAL A 213 7.25 1.33 11.24
N GLY A 214 6.69 1.16 10.05
CA GLY A 214 6.17 -0.11 9.55
C GLY A 214 7.25 -1.19 9.55
N PHE A 215 8.45 -0.90 9.05
CA PHE A 215 9.58 -1.83 9.07
C PHE A 215 9.93 -2.29 10.48
N VAL A 216 10.09 -1.36 11.43
CA VAL A 216 10.41 -1.69 12.82
C VAL A 216 9.30 -2.52 13.47
N LEU A 217 8.03 -2.13 13.28
CA LEU A 217 6.89 -2.85 13.83
C LEU A 217 6.76 -4.25 13.22
N GLY A 218 6.94 -4.38 11.91
CA GLY A 218 6.89 -5.67 11.21
C GLY A 218 8.00 -6.61 11.68
N ALA A 219 9.23 -6.10 11.75
CA ALA A 219 10.36 -6.87 12.24
C ALA A 219 10.17 -7.30 13.70
N ALA A 220 9.77 -6.38 14.59
CA ALA A 220 9.55 -6.68 16.00
C ALA A 220 8.40 -7.68 16.21
N ALA A 221 7.27 -7.49 15.52
CA ALA A 221 6.11 -8.36 15.64
C ALA A 221 6.39 -9.77 15.09
N ALA A 222 6.99 -9.88 13.91
CA ALA A 222 7.31 -11.18 13.31
C ALA A 222 8.40 -11.91 14.10
N PHE A 223 9.49 -11.23 14.46
CA PHE A 223 10.58 -11.84 15.22
C PHE A 223 10.11 -12.24 16.62
N GLY A 224 9.43 -11.33 17.34
CA GLY A 224 8.88 -11.60 18.67
C GLY A 224 7.84 -12.72 18.65
N GLY A 225 6.94 -12.72 17.66
CA GLY A 225 5.94 -13.78 17.48
C GLY A 225 6.58 -15.15 17.23
N PHE A 226 7.64 -15.21 16.42
CA PHE A 226 8.36 -16.47 16.19
C PHE A 226 9.15 -16.93 17.41
N GLN A 227 9.81 -16.03 18.15
CA GLN A 227 10.50 -16.40 19.38
C GLN A 227 9.53 -16.95 20.43
N LEU A 228 8.34 -16.34 20.54
CA LEU A 228 7.27 -16.87 21.38
C LEU A 228 6.81 -18.26 20.92
N LEU A 229 6.62 -18.45 19.61
CA LEU A 229 6.27 -19.77 19.05
C LEU A 229 7.34 -20.81 19.35
N LEU A 230 8.62 -20.50 19.16
CA LEU A 230 9.72 -21.40 19.51
C LEU A 230 9.73 -21.73 21.00
N LEU A 231 9.47 -20.76 21.87
CA LEU A 231 9.39 -20.99 23.31
C LEU A 231 8.26 -21.96 23.66
N LEU A 232 7.07 -21.77 23.07
CA LEU A 232 5.92 -22.65 23.26
C LEU A 232 6.21 -24.07 22.76
N LEU A 233 6.87 -24.20 21.61
CA LEU A 233 7.23 -25.52 21.05
C LEU A 233 8.31 -26.23 21.87
N ARG A 234 9.28 -25.47 22.40
CA ARG A 234 10.28 -26.02 23.35
C ARG A 234 9.60 -26.51 24.62
N ALA A 235 8.62 -25.75 25.14
CA ALA A 235 7.83 -26.17 26.30
C ALA A 235 7.00 -27.43 26.01
N ALA A 236 6.53 -27.60 24.77
CA ALA A 236 5.82 -28.79 24.30
C ALA A 236 6.75 -29.98 23.95
N ALA A 237 8.03 -29.96 24.37
CA ALA A 237 9.05 -30.97 24.10
C ALA A 237 9.38 -31.21 22.61
N GLN A 238 9.04 -30.27 21.71
CA GLN A 238 9.40 -30.34 20.29
C GLN A 238 10.74 -29.64 19.99
N GLN A 239 11.81 -30.05 20.66
CA GLN A 239 13.16 -29.49 20.41
C GLN A 239 13.69 -29.76 18.99
N GLN A 240 13.09 -30.71 18.27
CA GLN A 240 13.52 -31.13 16.94
C GLN A 240 13.20 -30.12 15.83
N LEU A 241 12.35 -29.10 16.06
CA LEU A 241 11.92 -28.21 14.98
C LEU A 241 13.07 -27.37 14.41
N LEU A 242 13.99 -26.84 15.23
CA LEU A 242 15.10 -26.03 14.73
C LEU A 242 16.10 -26.86 13.91
N LEU A 243 16.35 -28.10 14.32
CA LEU A 243 17.19 -29.03 13.56
C LEU A 243 16.51 -29.41 12.24
N LEU A 244 15.21 -29.71 12.29
CA LEU A 244 14.42 -29.99 11.09
C LEU A 244 14.40 -28.80 10.13
N LEU A 245 14.18 -27.59 10.64
CA LEU A 245 14.20 -26.36 9.84
C LEU A 245 15.59 -26.16 9.20
N ARG A 246 16.67 -26.35 9.96
CA ARG A 246 18.04 -26.28 9.43
C ARG A 246 18.26 -27.26 8.29
N ASP A 247 17.88 -28.53 8.47
CA ASP A 247 18.03 -29.55 7.45
C ASP A 247 17.21 -29.22 6.20
N ARG A 248 15.98 -28.71 6.36
CA ARG A 248 15.12 -28.27 5.25
C ARG A 248 15.69 -27.06 4.52
N LEU A 249 16.21 -26.06 5.23
CA LEU A 249 16.86 -24.90 4.62
C LEU A 249 18.07 -25.33 3.76
N LEU A 250 18.87 -26.29 4.25
CA LEU A 250 19.98 -26.85 3.50
C LEU A 250 19.49 -27.63 2.27
N GLN A 251 18.47 -28.48 2.42
CA GLN A 251 17.87 -29.23 1.31
C GLN A 251 17.28 -28.32 0.22
N GLN A 252 16.73 -27.16 0.60
CA GLN A 252 16.15 -26.18 -0.32
C GLN A 252 17.19 -25.25 -0.96
N GLY A 253 18.49 -25.47 -0.69
CA GLY A 253 19.59 -24.70 -1.28
C GLY A 253 19.82 -23.32 -0.66
N LEU A 254 19.31 -23.07 0.56
CA LEU A 254 19.46 -21.78 1.25
C LEU A 254 20.71 -21.69 2.14
N GLY A 255 21.39 -22.81 2.40
CA GLY A 255 22.68 -22.85 3.12
C GLY A 255 23.91 -22.78 2.22
N GLY A 256 23.89 -21.92 1.21
CA GLY A 256 25.01 -21.71 0.29
C GLY A 256 26.20 -20.95 0.91
N PRO A 257 27.22 -20.63 0.10
CA PRO A 257 28.33 -19.78 0.54
C PRO A 257 27.85 -18.42 1.04
N LEU A 258 28.51 -17.86 2.06
CA LEU A 258 28.10 -16.60 2.71
C LEU A 258 27.79 -15.44 1.73
N PRO A 259 28.57 -15.19 0.65
CA PRO A 259 28.23 -14.12 -0.30
C PRO A 259 26.90 -14.35 -1.02
N LEU A 260 26.59 -15.60 -1.38
CA LEU A 260 25.34 -15.95 -2.04
C LEU A 260 24.17 -15.83 -1.06
N THR A 261 24.32 -16.33 0.15
CA THR A 261 23.30 -16.20 1.21
C THR A 261 23.05 -14.73 1.56
N GLY A 262 24.10 -13.91 1.62
CA GLY A 262 23.98 -12.47 1.82
C GLY A 262 23.24 -11.76 0.68
N ALA A 263 23.51 -12.14 -0.57
CA ALA A 263 22.80 -11.60 -1.74
C ALA A 263 21.32 -11.99 -1.75
N LEU A 264 21.01 -13.25 -1.40
CA LEU A 264 19.62 -13.73 -1.26
C LEU A 264 18.89 -13.01 -0.11
N ALA A 265 19.56 -12.82 1.03
CA ALA A 265 19.02 -12.07 2.15
C ALA A 265 18.72 -10.61 1.77
N PHE A 266 19.65 -9.93 1.09
CA PHE A 266 19.44 -8.58 0.61
C PHE A 266 18.26 -8.50 -0.37
N TYR A 267 18.21 -9.43 -1.32
CA TYR A 267 17.11 -9.53 -2.27
C TYR A 267 15.77 -9.69 -1.54
N PHE A 268 15.70 -10.62 -0.59
CA PHE A 268 14.47 -10.93 0.14
C PHE A 268 14.01 -9.77 1.02
N VAL A 269 14.90 -8.99 1.62
CA VAL A 269 14.49 -7.86 2.47
C VAL A 269 14.13 -6.60 1.67
N PHE A 270 14.84 -6.32 0.57
CA PHE A 270 14.75 -5.00 -0.09
C PHE A 270 14.09 -5.03 -1.47
N LEU A 271 14.22 -6.12 -2.22
CA LEU A 271 13.67 -6.24 -3.57
C LEU A 271 12.35 -7.00 -3.58
N ASN A 272 12.20 -8.00 -2.70
CA ASN A 272 10.98 -8.79 -2.63
C ASN A 272 9.73 -7.95 -2.27
N PRO A 273 9.73 -7.18 -1.17
CA PRO A 273 8.53 -6.45 -0.75
C PRO A 273 7.95 -5.50 -1.80
N PRO A 274 8.73 -4.63 -2.49
CA PRO A 274 8.15 -3.76 -3.51
C PRO A 274 7.59 -4.52 -4.72
N ILE A 275 8.18 -5.67 -5.08
CA ILE A 275 7.67 -6.52 -6.18
C ILE A 275 6.34 -7.14 -5.79
N GLU A 276 6.27 -7.75 -4.61
CA GLU A 276 5.05 -8.39 -4.11
C GLU A 276 3.92 -7.38 -3.89
N GLU A 277 4.22 -6.23 -3.26
CA GLU A 277 3.23 -5.19 -3.01
C GLU A 277 2.70 -4.59 -4.34
N PHE A 278 3.58 -4.42 -5.33
CA PHE A 278 3.16 -4.03 -6.68
C PHE A 278 2.25 -5.08 -7.31
N PHE A 279 2.65 -6.35 -7.31
CA PHE A 279 1.91 -7.42 -7.97
C PHE A 279 0.53 -7.64 -7.33
N TRP A 280 0.49 -7.92 -6.04
CA TRP A 280 -0.74 -8.30 -5.35
C TRP A 280 -1.69 -7.12 -5.19
N ARG A 281 -1.18 -5.98 -4.71
CA ARG A 281 -2.05 -4.87 -4.33
C ARG A 281 -2.19 -3.86 -5.44
N VAL A 282 -1.13 -3.51 -6.14
CA VAL A 282 -1.24 -2.46 -7.16
C VAL A 282 -1.84 -3.01 -8.46
N PHE A 283 -1.30 -4.11 -8.96
CA PHE A 283 -1.71 -4.70 -10.23
C PHE A 283 -2.98 -5.54 -10.09
N LEU A 284 -2.93 -6.66 -9.35
CA LEU A 284 -4.03 -7.63 -9.30
C LEU A 284 -5.32 -7.02 -8.73
N LEU A 285 -5.24 -6.33 -7.59
CA LEU A 285 -6.44 -5.72 -7.01
C LEU A 285 -7.10 -4.75 -7.98
N LYS A 286 -6.33 -3.84 -8.61
CA LYS A 286 -6.88 -2.84 -9.53
C LYS A 286 -7.58 -3.51 -10.71
N GLU A 287 -6.91 -4.44 -11.37
CA GLU A 287 -7.44 -5.07 -12.59
C GLU A 287 -8.63 -5.99 -12.26
N LEU A 288 -8.61 -6.70 -11.13
CA LEU A 288 -9.76 -7.49 -10.65
C LEU A 288 -10.94 -6.60 -10.31
N THR A 289 -10.73 -5.50 -9.58
CA THR A 289 -11.79 -4.53 -9.28
C THR A 289 -12.35 -3.92 -10.55
N ALA A 290 -11.52 -3.54 -11.53
CA ALA A 290 -11.97 -3.02 -12.81
C ALA A 290 -12.82 -4.05 -13.59
N CYS A 291 -12.49 -5.34 -13.49
CA CYS A 291 -13.27 -6.40 -14.13
C CYS A 291 -14.63 -6.63 -13.46
N VAL A 292 -14.70 -6.56 -12.12
CA VAL A 292 -15.92 -6.85 -11.35
C VAL A 292 -16.85 -5.63 -11.31
N TYR A 293 -16.30 -4.42 -11.24
CA TYR A 293 -17.05 -3.19 -11.00
C TYR A 293 -17.17 -2.27 -12.20
N CYS A 294 -16.67 -2.63 -13.39
CA CYS A 294 -16.93 -1.83 -14.59
C CYS A 294 -18.46 -1.70 -14.75
N PRO A 295 -19.05 -0.51 -14.50
CA PRO A 295 -20.46 -0.36 -14.74
C PRO A 295 -20.68 -0.64 -16.23
N PRO A 296 -21.80 -1.29 -16.61
CA PRO A 296 -22.16 -1.36 -18.02
C PRO A 296 -22.08 0.07 -18.56
N PRO A 297 -21.52 0.27 -19.78
CA PRO A 297 -21.42 1.60 -20.35
C PRO A 297 -22.79 2.24 -20.20
N SER A 298 -22.87 3.33 -19.42
CA SER A 298 -24.14 3.98 -19.15
C SER A 298 -24.83 4.13 -20.50
N PRO A 299 -26.07 3.62 -20.66
CA PRO A 299 -26.75 3.67 -21.94
C PRO A 299 -26.62 5.11 -22.37
N LEU A 300 -25.95 5.33 -23.52
CA LEU A 300 -25.65 6.65 -24.07
C LEU A 300 -26.88 7.50 -23.78
N TYR A 301 -26.74 8.44 -22.83
CA TYR A 301 -27.81 9.37 -22.55
C TYR A 301 -27.89 10.19 -23.81
N VAL A 302 -28.69 9.72 -24.76
CA VAL A 302 -29.12 10.48 -25.92
C VAL A 302 -29.89 11.61 -25.28
N HIS A 303 -29.22 12.75 -25.12
CA HIS A 303 -29.84 13.94 -24.58
C HIS A 303 -31.12 14.17 -25.40
N PRO A 304 -32.33 14.00 -24.82
CA PRO A 304 -33.57 14.04 -25.60
C PRO A 304 -33.96 15.47 -26.03
N GLY A 305 -33.00 16.41 -26.05
CA GLY A 305 -33.25 17.84 -26.19
C GLY A 305 -32.25 18.57 -27.09
N GLY A 306 -31.54 17.86 -27.98
CA GLY A 306 -30.90 18.54 -29.10
C GLY A 306 -31.97 19.19 -29.98
N PRO A 307 -31.94 20.51 -30.24
CA PRO A 307 -33.00 21.20 -30.97
C PRO A 307 -33.19 20.59 -32.36
N PRO A 308 -34.44 20.37 -32.81
CA PRO A 308 -34.72 19.95 -34.17
C PRO A 308 -34.49 21.16 -35.10
N GLY A 309 -33.27 21.32 -35.61
CA GLY A 309 -32.96 22.44 -36.48
C GLY A 309 -31.64 22.28 -37.20
N GLY A 310 -31.70 21.80 -38.45
CA GLY A 310 -30.53 21.76 -39.33
C GLY A 310 -30.58 20.69 -40.41
N THR A 311 -31.67 20.60 -41.18
CA THR A 311 -31.60 20.03 -42.53
C THR A 311 -30.65 20.89 -43.36
N LEU A 312 -29.58 20.30 -43.90
CA LEU A 312 -29.02 20.53 -45.25
C LEU A 312 -27.59 19.94 -45.33
N GLY A 313 -27.43 18.95 -46.22
CA GLY A 313 -26.11 18.47 -46.65
C GLY A 313 -25.92 16.96 -46.50
N GLY A 314 -26.60 16.18 -47.32
CA GLY A 314 -26.28 14.75 -47.46
C GLY A 314 -24.89 14.55 -48.07
N PRO A 315 -24.11 13.55 -47.63
CA PRO A 315 -22.98 13.06 -48.40
C PRO A 315 -23.41 11.90 -49.31
N PRO A 316 -22.84 11.78 -50.51
CA PRO A 316 -23.17 10.74 -51.48
C PRO A 316 -22.72 9.38 -50.94
N GLY A 317 -23.64 8.42 -50.98
CA GLY A 317 -23.36 7.03 -50.69
C GLY A 317 -22.46 6.38 -51.74
N GLY A 318 -21.84 5.27 -51.34
CA GLY A 318 -21.80 4.10 -52.22
C GLY A 318 -20.50 3.73 -52.93
N ALA A 319 -19.30 4.08 -52.43
CA ALA A 319 -18.05 3.59 -53.04
C ALA A 319 -17.14 2.75 -52.12
N ALA A 320 -17.16 2.96 -50.80
CA ALA A 320 -16.20 2.30 -49.90
C ALA A 320 -16.61 0.87 -49.48
N ALA A 321 -17.91 0.56 -49.44
CA ALA A 321 -18.40 -0.75 -49.00
C ALA A 321 -18.29 -1.84 -50.09
N ALA A 322 -18.33 -1.46 -51.37
CA ALA A 322 -18.15 -2.39 -52.49
C ALA A 322 -16.67 -2.79 -52.70
N ALA A 323 -15.72 -1.90 -52.38
CA ALA A 323 -14.28 -2.18 -52.48
C ALA A 323 -13.80 -3.18 -51.41
N ALA A 324 -14.39 -3.17 -50.22
CA ALA A 324 -14.04 -4.10 -49.15
C ALA A 324 -14.55 -5.53 -49.40
N ALA A 325 -15.68 -5.70 -50.10
CA ALA A 325 -16.21 -7.00 -50.48
C ALA A 325 -15.45 -7.64 -51.65
N ALA A 326 -14.94 -6.85 -52.60
CA ALA A 326 -14.11 -7.34 -53.70
C ALA A 326 -12.70 -7.77 -53.25
N ALA A 327 -12.11 -7.09 -52.26
CA ALA A 327 -10.80 -7.45 -51.70
C ALA A 327 -10.84 -8.76 -50.88
N ALA A 328 -11.97 -9.09 -50.24
CA ALA A 328 -12.14 -10.33 -49.49
C ALA A 328 -12.35 -11.56 -50.40
N ALA A 329 -12.91 -11.38 -51.61
CA ALA A 329 -13.07 -12.45 -52.59
C ALA A 329 -11.75 -12.79 -53.31
N ALA A 330 -10.87 -11.80 -53.53
CA ALA A 330 -9.55 -12.02 -54.16
C ALA A 330 -8.56 -12.76 -53.25
N ALA A 331 -8.69 -12.62 -51.92
CA ALA A 331 -7.82 -13.32 -50.95
C ALA A 331 -8.14 -14.82 -50.80
N ALA A 332 -9.34 -15.27 -51.21
CA ALA A 332 -9.74 -16.68 -51.14
C ALA A 332 -9.31 -17.50 -52.38
N ALA A 333 -8.93 -16.83 -53.48
CA ALA A 333 -8.51 -17.49 -54.73
C ALA A 333 -6.98 -17.69 -54.84
N ALA A 334 -6.18 -17.16 -53.92
CA ALA A 334 -4.71 -17.23 -53.96
C ALA A 334 -4.10 -18.33 -53.07
N ALA A 335 -4.91 -19.26 -52.55
CA ALA A 335 -4.46 -20.34 -51.66
C ALA A 335 -4.24 -21.70 -52.35
N GLU A 336 -4.35 -21.77 -53.68
CA GLU A 336 -3.93 -22.94 -54.47
C GLU A 336 -3.02 -22.51 -55.62
N GLU A 337 -1.74 -22.29 -55.34
CA GLU A 337 -0.65 -22.71 -56.23
C GLU A 337 0.68 -22.66 -55.49
N GLY A 338 1.46 -23.74 -55.63
CA GLY A 338 2.63 -24.01 -54.82
C GLY A 338 3.93 -23.33 -55.26
N ALA A 339 4.85 -23.30 -54.29
CA ALA A 339 6.29 -23.50 -54.39
C ALA A 339 7.07 -22.98 -55.63
N ALA A 340 7.97 -22.03 -55.37
CA ALA A 340 9.43 -22.12 -55.56
C ALA A 340 10.03 -20.75 -55.92
N GLY A 341 11.27 -20.51 -55.49
CA GLY A 341 12.17 -19.59 -56.21
C GLY A 341 12.69 -18.42 -55.39
N ALA A 342 14.01 -18.34 -55.37
CA ALA A 342 14.83 -17.42 -54.60
C ALA A 342 15.07 -16.07 -55.28
N ALA A 343 15.63 -15.16 -54.46
CA ALA A 343 16.62 -14.12 -54.78
C ALA A 343 16.17 -12.69 -55.19
N ALA A 344 16.90 -11.77 -54.54
CA ALA A 344 17.40 -10.48 -55.03
C ALA A 344 16.48 -9.23 -55.09
N ALA A 345 16.83 -8.30 -54.19
CA ALA A 345 17.21 -6.91 -54.46
C ALA A 345 16.15 -5.81 -54.73
N GLN A 346 16.35 -4.77 -53.93
CA GLN A 346 16.26 -3.32 -54.22
C GLN A 346 15.01 -2.54 -53.80
N PRO A 347 15.23 -1.26 -53.41
CA PRO A 347 14.36 -0.46 -52.54
C PRO A 347 13.54 0.54 -53.34
N LEU A 348 12.49 1.13 -52.74
CA LEU A 348 12.02 2.49 -53.08
C LEU A 348 10.89 2.95 -52.13
N THR A 349 11.16 4.08 -51.47
CA THR A 349 10.31 5.27 -51.30
C THR A 349 8.94 5.23 -50.64
N GLY A 350 8.77 6.15 -49.69
CA GLY A 350 7.56 6.97 -49.60
C GLY A 350 6.80 6.85 -48.29
N ALA A 351 7.30 7.47 -47.22
CA ALA A 351 6.52 7.69 -46.01
C ALA A 351 5.65 8.96 -46.14
N PRO A 352 4.31 8.89 -46.13
CA PRO A 352 3.48 10.07 -45.97
C PRO A 352 3.41 10.48 -44.49
N ARG A 353 3.71 11.75 -44.22
CA ARG A 353 3.53 12.39 -42.91
C ARG A 353 2.04 12.38 -42.52
N PRO A 354 1.67 12.03 -41.28
CA PRO A 354 0.32 12.30 -40.78
C PRO A 354 0.14 13.80 -40.49
N PRO A 355 -1.07 14.34 -40.69
CA PRO A 355 -1.36 15.76 -40.46
C PRO A 355 -1.38 16.10 -38.96
N GLN A 356 -0.69 17.18 -38.62
CA GLN A 356 -0.79 17.84 -37.31
C GLN A 356 -2.22 18.35 -37.09
N ARG A 357 -2.97 17.72 -36.19
CA ARG A 357 -4.18 18.30 -35.63
C ARG A 357 -3.77 19.33 -34.56
N ARG A 358 -3.99 20.61 -34.87
CA ARG A 358 -4.04 21.69 -33.88
C ARG A 358 -5.30 21.50 -33.04
N CYS A 359 -5.15 21.25 -31.74
CA CYS A 359 -6.25 21.41 -30.79
C CYS A 359 -6.37 22.89 -30.43
N CYS A 360 -7.45 23.51 -30.91
CA CYS A 360 -7.96 24.76 -30.38
C CYS A 360 -8.73 24.47 -29.08
N CYS A 361 -8.16 24.84 -27.94
CA CYS A 361 -8.92 25.09 -26.72
C CYS A 361 -8.35 26.35 -26.06
N SER A 362 -8.84 27.51 -26.50
CA SER A 362 -8.78 28.75 -25.75
C SER A 362 -10.21 29.10 -25.36
N SER A 363 -10.36 29.65 -24.16
CA SER A 363 -11.55 30.34 -23.63
C SER A 363 -12.65 29.46 -23.02
N CYS A 364 -12.58 29.24 -21.71
CA CYS A 364 -13.76 29.25 -20.86
C CYS A 364 -13.44 30.08 -19.61
N SER A 365 -13.97 31.29 -19.62
CA SER A 365 -13.91 32.29 -18.58
C SER A 365 -14.66 31.84 -17.34
N SER A 366 -14.10 32.23 -16.21
CA SER A 366 -14.63 32.24 -14.86
C SER A 366 -16.10 32.66 -14.76
N SER A 367 -16.94 31.77 -14.23
CA SER A 367 -18.25 32.07 -13.67
C SER A 367 -18.31 31.48 -12.27
N SER A 368 -18.07 32.34 -11.29
CA SER A 368 -18.22 32.09 -9.87
C SER A 368 -19.70 32.14 -9.50
N SER A 369 -20.29 30.98 -9.24
CA SER A 369 -21.60 30.86 -8.59
C SER A 369 -21.45 29.91 -7.41
N SER A 370 -21.37 30.52 -6.24
CA SER A 370 -21.39 29.92 -4.91
C SER A 370 -22.78 29.35 -4.62
N SER A 371 -22.93 28.03 -4.78
CA SER A 371 -24.04 27.26 -4.24
C SER A 371 -23.50 26.36 -3.13
N SER A 372 -23.80 26.74 -1.89
CA SER A 372 -23.58 25.98 -0.67
C SER A 372 -24.43 24.70 -0.68
N SER A 373 -23.87 23.63 -1.24
CA SER A 373 -24.39 22.27 -1.12
C SER A 373 -23.91 21.69 0.21
N SER A 374 -24.85 21.56 1.14
CA SER A 374 -24.70 20.86 2.41
C SER A 374 -24.10 19.48 2.23
N SER A 375 -23.02 19.26 2.96
CA SER A 375 -22.18 18.07 3.05
C SER A 375 -22.94 16.83 3.52
N SER A 376 -23.43 16.03 2.58
CA SER A 376 -23.81 14.62 2.81
C SER A 376 -22.59 13.70 2.56
N SER A 377 -21.45 14.02 3.17
CA SER A 377 -20.19 13.28 3.06
C SER A 377 -20.19 11.92 3.79
N GLY A 378 -21.34 11.52 4.37
CA GLY A 378 -21.47 10.30 5.17
C GLY A 378 -21.91 9.03 4.43
N GLU A 379 -22.40 9.09 3.19
CA GLU A 379 -23.09 7.93 2.58
C GLU A 379 -22.59 7.52 1.19
N ALA A 380 -21.32 7.74 0.91
CA ALA A 380 -20.61 6.93 -0.06
C ALA A 380 -19.56 6.10 0.68
N LEU A 381 -20.01 5.28 1.64
CA LEU A 381 -19.31 4.04 1.97
C LEU A 381 -19.44 3.13 0.73
N GLU A 382 -18.69 3.56 -0.27
CA GLU A 382 -18.45 3.02 -1.58
C GLU A 382 -18.27 1.52 -1.42
N LYS A 383 -19.16 0.74 -2.05
CA LYS A 383 -19.17 -0.73 -2.00
C LYS A 383 -17.76 -1.24 -2.29
N ARG A 384 -16.97 -1.46 -1.25
CA ARG A 384 -15.59 -1.90 -1.40
C ARG A 384 -15.64 -3.27 -2.09
N PRO A 385 -14.72 -3.52 -3.04
CA PRO A 385 -14.66 -4.77 -3.77
C PRO A 385 -14.16 -5.92 -2.90
N TRP A 386 -14.90 -6.28 -1.85
CA TRP A 386 -14.55 -7.31 -0.86
C TRP A 386 -14.21 -8.65 -1.51
N GLY A 387 -14.89 -9.01 -2.59
CA GLY A 387 -14.55 -10.22 -3.36
C GLY A 387 -13.13 -10.17 -3.94
N ALA A 388 -12.71 -9.05 -4.53
CA ALA A 388 -11.36 -8.88 -5.04
C ALA A 388 -10.32 -8.81 -3.91
N PHE A 389 -10.68 -8.16 -2.80
CA PHE A 389 -9.86 -8.10 -1.59
C PHE A 389 -9.54 -9.51 -1.07
N VAL A 390 -10.58 -10.32 -0.79
CA VAL A 390 -10.45 -11.68 -0.28
C VAL A 390 -9.74 -12.59 -1.28
N ALA A 391 -10.01 -12.42 -2.58
CA ALA A 391 -9.36 -13.21 -3.62
C ALA A 391 -7.84 -12.96 -3.67
N VAL A 392 -7.42 -11.69 -3.61
CA VAL A 392 -6.00 -11.32 -3.61
C VAL A 392 -5.30 -11.82 -2.36
N THR A 393 -5.90 -11.66 -1.17
CA THR A 393 -5.28 -12.12 0.09
C THR A 393 -5.20 -13.66 0.15
N ALA A 394 -6.22 -14.37 -0.32
CA ALA A 394 -6.18 -15.83 -0.40
C ALA A 394 -5.13 -16.34 -1.40
N ALA A 395 -5.01 -15.70 -2.58
CA ALA A 395 -4.00 -16.05 -3.57
C ALA A 395 -2.58 -15.80 -3.03
N TYR A 396 -2.37 -14.66 -2.36
CA TYR A 396 -1.13 -14.33 -1.64
C TYR A 396 -0.78 -15.42 -0.62
N SER A 397 -1.71 -15.79 0.27
CA SER A 397 -1.44 -16.82 1.28
C SER A 397 -1.16 -18.20 0.68
N SER A 398 -1.80 -18.55 -0.43
CA SER A 398 -1.77 -19.90 -0.99
C SER A 398 -0.37 -20.34 -1.41
N TYR A 399 0.44 -19.46 -2.01
CA TYR A 399 1.77 -19.84 -2.46
C TYR A 399 2.77 -19.92 -1.29
N HIS A 400 2.63 -19.02 -0.30
CA HIS A 400 3.45 -19.10 0.91
C HIS A 400 3.12 -20.32 1.76
N MET A 401 1.88 -20.82 1.74
CA MET A 401 1.53 -22.10 2.38
C MET A 401 2.45 -23.24 1.88
N VAL A 402 2.75 -23.29 0.58
CA VAL A 402 3.65 -24.30 0.00
C VAL A 402 5.08 -24.12 0.51
N VAL A 403 5.54 -22.87 0.64
CA VAL A 403 6.87 -22.55 1.21
C VAL A 403 6.93 -22.98 2.68
N CYS A 404 5.91 -22.66 3.47
CA CYS A 404 5.83 -23.05 4.87
C CYS A 404 5.73 -24.57 5.05
N GLU A 405 4.97 -25.26 4.20
CA GLU A 405 4.93 -26.73 4.19
C GLU A 405 6.31 -27.32 3.91
N ALA A 406 7.04 -26.80 2.92
CA ALA A 406 8.36 -27.31 2.55
C ALA A 406 9.41 -27.08 3.65
N LEU A 407 9.30 -25.98 4.41
CA LEU A 407 10.25 -25.61 5.45
C LEU A 407 9.92 -26.20 6.83
N LEU A 408 8.64 -26.21 7.21
CA LEU A 408 8.17 -26.57 8.56
C LEU A 408 7.40 -27.89 8.60
N GLY A 409 6.91 -28.36 7.46
CA GLY A 409 6.11 -29.58 7.30
C GLY A 409 4.59 -29.33 7.18
N ALA A 410 3.87 -30.37 6.78
CA ALA A 410 2.41 -30.34 6.54
C ALA A 410 1.56 -29.76 7.69
N PRO A 411 1.85 -30.01 8.99
CA PRO A 411 1.05 -29.44 10.08
C PRO A 411 1.02 -27.90 10.10
N TRP A 412 2.02 -27.25 9.49
CA TRP A 412 2.15 -25.78 9.47
C TRP A 412 1.55 -25.12 8.24
N ALA A 413 1.14 -25.90 7.23
CA ALA A 413 0.55 -25.36 6.00
C ALA A 413 -0.76 -24.59 6.29
N VAL A 414 -1.72 -25.20 6.97
CA VAL A 414 -3.02 -24.56 7.24
C VAL A 414 -2.88 -23.35 8.19
N PRO A 415 -2.16 -23.43 9.33
CA PRO A 415 -1.96 -22.26 10.18
C PRO A 415 -1.24 -21.10 9.47
N SER A 416 -0.23 -21.40 8.64
CA SER A 416 0.48 -20.36 7.89
C SER A 416 -0.42 -19.69 6.86
N PHE A 417 -1.31 -20.44 6.18
CA PHE A 417 -2.29 -19.86 5.26
C PHE A 417 -3.14 -18.77 5.95
N PHE A 418 -3.72 -19.07 7.12
CA PHE A 418 -4.55 -18.11 7.84
C PHE A 418 -3.74 -16.93 8.38
N CYS A 419 -2.58 -17.19 8.98
CA CYS A 419 -1.69 -16.12 9.48
C CYS A 419 -1.32 -15.13 8.36
N LEU A 420 -0.90 -15.66 7.22
CA LEU A 420 -0.53 -14.86 6.05
C LEU A 420 -1.74 -14.23 5.36
N PHE A 421 -2.93 -14.82 5.49
CA PHE A 421 -4.16 -14.21 4.97
C PHE A 421 -4.48 -12.93 5.73
N PHE A 422 -4.41 -12.97 7.06
CA PHE A 422 -4.60 -11.79 7.89
C PHE A 422 -3.49 -10.76 7.71
N LEU A 423 -2.23 -11.19 7.57
CA LEU A 423 -1.14 -10.28 7.23
C LEU A 423 -1.36 -9.61 5.87
N GLY A 424 -1.74 -10.38 4.86
CA GLY A 424 -2.09 -9.89 3.53
C GLY A 424 -3.22 -8.86 3.59
N ALA A 425 -4.28 -9.15 4.33
CA ALA A 425 -5.41 -8.25 4.57
C ALA A 425 -4.98 -6.96 5.28
N LEU A 426 -4.18 -7.06 6.36
CA LEU A 426 -3.67 -5.91 7.10
C LEU A 426 -2.85 -4.97 6.20
N LEU A 427 -1.89 -5.52 5.48
CA LEU A 427 -1.07 -4.75 4.56
C LEU A 427 -1.94 -4.09 3.47
N LEU A 428 -3.02 -4.75 3.02
CA LEU A 428 -3.95 -4.22 2.01
C LEU A 428 -4.77 -3.04 2.57
N LEU A 429 -5.21 -3.13 3.84
CA LEU A 429 -5.84 -2.03 4.57
C LEU A 429 -4.89 -0.85 4.75
N LEU A 430 -3.63 -1.09 5.13
CA LEU A 430 -2.61 -0.05 5.27
C LEU A 430 -2.40 0.69 3.94
N ARG A 431 -2.36 -0.03 2.82
CA ARG A 431 -2.25 0.59 1.49
C ARG A 431 -3.44 1.48 1.17
N CYS A 432 -4.65 1.01 1.46
CA CYS A 432 -5.89 1.76 1.16
C CYS A 432 -6.09 2.97 2.09
N SER A 433 -5.35 3.05 3.19
CA SER A 433 -5.35 4.22 4.07
C SER A 433 -4.64 5.41 3.43
N SER A 434 -5.27 6.58 3.47
CA SER A 434 -4.69 7.86 3.03
C SER A 434 -3.46 8.26 3.85
N LYS A 435 -3.41 7.87 5.14
CA LYS A 435 -2.32 8.21 6.07
C LYS A 435 -1.07 7.36 5.82
N PHE A 436 -1.24 6.06 5.59
CA PHE A 436 -0.12 5.11 5.48
C PHE A 436 0.35 4.90 4.03
N GLY A 437 -0.56 4.57 3.13
CA GLY A 437 -0.26 4.35 1.71
C GLY A 437 0.64 3.14 1.41
N LEU A 438 1.10 3.07 0.16
CA LEU A 438 1.85 1.92 -0.37
C LEU A 438 3.21 1.73 0.29
N LEU A 439 3.97 2.82 0.52
CA LEU A 439 5.33 2.70 1.06
C LEU A 439 5.32 2.15 2.49
N THR A 440 4.29 2.45 3.28
CA THR A 440 4.12 1.87 4.63
C THR A 440 3.89 0.38 4.57
N ALA A 441 3.07 -0.10 3.62
CA ALA A 441 2.86 -1.53 3.42
C ALA A 441 4.16 -2.23 2.98
N VAL A 442 4.93 -1.63 2.05
CA VAL A 442 6.27 -2.13 1.66
C VAL A 442 7.21 -2.18 2.86
N GLY A 443 7.22 -1.13 3.69
CA GLY A 443 8.04 -1.08 4.89
C GLY A 443 7.69 -2.18 5.88
N LEU A 444 6.40 -2.35 6.20
CA LEU A 444 5.92 -3.41 7.09
C LEU A 444 6.29 -4.80 6.57
N HIS A 445 6.07 -5.06 5.28
CA HIS A 445 6.42 -6.30 4.61
C HIS A 445 7.94 -6.56 4.70
N ALA A 446 8.78 -5.57 4.36
CA ALA A 446 10.23 -5.67 4.49
C ALA A 446 10.71 -5.99 5.92
N GLY A 447 10.00 -5.45 6.92
CA GLY A 447 10.26 -5.79 8.32
C GLY A 447 9.98 -7.26 8.64
N VAL A 448 8.85 -7.79 8.16
CA VAL A 448 8.50 -9.21 8.29
C VAL A 448 9.56 -10.09 7.61
N ASP A 449 9.96 -9.74 6.38
CA ASP A 449 10.96 -10.48 5.62
C ASP A 449 12.33 -10.45 6.31
N PHE A 450 12.72 -9.31 6.89
CA PHE A 450 13.92 -9.21 7.71
C PHE A 450 13.89 -10.16 8.90
N ALA A 451 12.75 -10.25 9.61
CA ALA A 451 12.61 -11.19 10.71
C ALA A 451 12.75 -12.65 10.23
N VAL A 452 12.12 -13.02 9.12
CA VAL A 452 12.27 -14.36 8.52
C VAL A 452 13.72 -14.68 8.19
N VAL A 453 14.45 -13.75 7.55
CA VAL A 453 15.87 -13.90 7.24
C VAL A 453 16.72 -14.05 8.49
N ALA A 454 16.48 -13.25 9.53
CA ALA A 454 17.20 -13.34 10.81
C ALA A 454 17.00 -14.72 11.46
N LEU A 455 15.77 -15.25 11.39
CA LEU A 455 15.45 -16.58 11.90
C LEU A 455 16.11 -17.71 11.11
N PHE A 456 16.16 -17.60 9.78
CA PHE A 456 16.88 -18.56 8.95
C PHE A 456 18.38 -18.55 9.23
N ALA A 457 18.96 -17.36 9.39
CA ALA A 457 20.36 -17.22 9.76
C ALA A 457 20.65 -17.83 11.14
N GLN A 458 19.75 -17.65 12.12
CA GLN A 458 19.85 -18.30 13.42
C GLN A 458 19.75 -19.83 13.29
N ALA A 459 18.79 -20.35 12.51
CA ALA A 459 18.63 -21.79 12.30
C ALA A 459 19.84 -22.44 11.59
N LEU A 460 20.51 -21.69 10.71
CA LEU A 460 21.73 -22.11 10.03
C LEU A 460 23.00 -21.99 10.90
N GLY A 461 22.91 -21.36 12.08
CA GLY A 461 24.05 -21.14 12.98
C GLY A 461 25.03 -20.09 12.47
N LEU A 462 24.52 -19.07 11.76
CA LEU A 462 25.34 -17.93 11.31
C LEU A 462 25.50 -16.85 12.40
N PHE A 463 24.68 -16.91 13.46
CA PHE A 463 24.67 -15.99 14.60
C PHE A 463 24.73 -16.76 15.92
#